data_AF-A0A8S1QC56-F1
#
_entry.id   AF-A0A8S1QC56-F1
#
_cell.length_a   1.000
_cell.length_b   1.000
_cell.length_c   1.000
_cell.angle_alpha   90.00
_cell.angle_beta   90.00
_cell.angle_gamma   90.00
#
_symmetry.space_group_name_H-M   'P 1'
#
loop_
_entity.id
_entity.type
_entity.pdbx_description
1 polymer ?
#
loop_
_entity_poly.entity_id
_entity_poly.type
_entity_poly.pdbx_seq_one_letter_code
_entity_poly.pdbx_strand_id
1 'polypeptide(L)'
;MASKYLQKYPVPENFHQILHDFTREVLRDQPDDIIQYGMEYFECMRDGKVFNFQSKYNISKGQSIERKHQQTKPKDLTEQSRKVVEISNKKQDVDRKSSAPKTQSVRQLSAGSQASFPEEKKAATDYINELYQKVEQDIDQLESGKSETQNAFFESQFDGKDLEKIIKIQASAKGMLVRNQLKQQQQEAMIYEEEEEVNFQSSQKPQEDGQEEYM
;
A
#
# COMPACT_ATOMS: atom_id res chain seq x y z
N MET A 1 -40.76 29.33 -17.18
CA MET A 1 -39.81 30.32 -17.77
C MET A 1 -38.36 29.85 -17.83
N ALA A 2 -37.92 28.89 -17.00
CA ALA A 2 -36.52 28.43 -16.96
C ALA A 2 -36.00 27.79 -18.28
N SER A 3 -36.86 27.09 -19.03
CA SER A 3 -36.46 26.43 -20.29
C SER A 3 -36.16 27.38 -21.45
N LYS A 4 -36.56 28.66 -21.36
CA LYS A 4 -36.34 29.66 -22.43
C LYS A 4 -34.87 30.11 -22.52
N TYR A 5 -34.11 29.97 -21.43
CA TYR A 5 -32.72 30.41 -21.35
C TYR A 5 -31.72 29.25 -21.31
N LEU A 6 -32.20 27.99 -21.26
CA LEU A 6 -31.33 26.83 -21.25
C LEU A 6 -30.98 26.42 -22.69
N GLN A 7 -29.82 26.88 -23.16
CA GLN A 7 -29.26 26.42 -24.42
C GLN A 7 -28.82 24.96 -24.30
N LYS A 8 -29.28 24.12 -25.21
CA LYS A 8 -28.87 22.72 -25.29
C LYS A 8 -27.66 22.62 -26.21
N TYR A 9 -26.53 22.18 -25.64
CA TYR A 9 -25.32 21.86 -26.38
C TYR A 9 -25.25 20.33 -26.51
N PRO A 10 -25.77 19.75 -27.60
CA PRO A 10 -25.64 18.32 -27.82
C PRO A 10 -24.16 17.96 -28.03
N VAL A 11 -23.78 16.77 -27.57
CA VAL A 11 -22.43 16.24 -27.84
C VAL A 11 -22.35 15.86 -29.33
N PRO A 12 -21.26 16.22 -30.03
CA PRO A 12 -21.08 15.84 -31.42
C PRO A 12 -21.10 14.32 -31.63
N GLU A 13 -21.69 13.90 -32.74
CA GLU A 13 -21.71 12.49 -33.13
C GLU A 13 -20.28 11.95 -33.26
N ASN A 14 -20.05 10.71 -32.83
CA ASN A 14 -18.75 10.02 -32.83
C ASN A 14 -17.65 10.63 -31.94
N PHE A 15 -17.92 11.71 -31.19
CA PHE A 15 -16.92 12.31 -30.29
C PHE A 15 -16.35 11.28 -29.28
N HIS A 16 -17.21 10.45 -28.70
CA HIS A 16 -16.81 9.42 -27.74
C HIS A 16 -15.87 8.37 -28.36
N GLN A 17 -16.08 8.00 -29.62
CA GLN A 17 -15.24 7.01 -30.32
C GLN A 17 -13.86 7.59 -30.60
N ILE A 18 -13.81 8.81 -31.13
CA ILE A 18 -12.55 9.51 -31.40
C ILE A 18 -11.72 9.66 -30.12
N LEU A 19 -12.37 10.07 -29.02
CA LEU A 19 -11.71 10.22 -27.73
C LEU A 19 -11.24 8.87 -27.16
N HIS A 20 -12.06 7.82 -27.28
CA HIS A 20 -11.70 6.48 -26.85
C HIS A 20 -10.48 5.94 -27.61
N ASP A 21 -10.45 6.11 -28.94
CA ASP A 21 -9.35 5.62 -29.76
C ASP A 21 -8.06 6.41 -29.50
N PHE A 22 -8.16 7.73 -29.36
CA PHE A 22 -7.03 8.57 -28.95
C PHE A 22 -6.47 8.17 -27.59
N THR A 23 -7.33 8.02 -26.57
CA THR A 23 -6.87 7.64 -25.22
C THR A 23 -6.27 6.24 -25.18
N ARG A 24 -6.78 5.30 -25.99
CA ARG A 24 -6.19 3.97 -26.14
C ARG A 24 -4.76 4.04 -26.68
N GLU A 25 -4.52 4.83 -27.73
CA GLU A 25 -3.18 4.95 -28.32
C GLU A 25 -2.22 5.70 -27.37
N VAL A 26 -2.66 6.74 -26.67
CA VAL A 26 -1.86 7.41 -25.62
C VAL A 26 -1.43 6.41 -24.52
N LEU A 27 -2.36 5.58 -24.03
CA LEU A 27 -2.04 4.58 -23.01
C LEU A 27 -1.09 3.50 -23.51
N ARG A 28 -1.18 3.14 -24.79
CA ARG A 28 -0.33 2.15 -25.44
C ARG A 28 1.10 2.65 -25.63
N ASP A 29 1.22 3.89 -26.09
CA ASP A 29 2.50 4.47 -26.50
C ASP A 29 3.24 5.16 -25.36
N GLN A 30 2.51 5.64 -24.33
CA GLN A 30 3.07 6.36 -23.17
C GLN A 30 4.02 7.50 -23.60
N PRO A 31 3.55 8.49 -24.40
CA PRO A 31 4.37 9.61 -24.83
C PRO A 31 4.77 10.51 -23.65
N ASP A 32 5.94 11.15 -23.74
CA ASP A 32 6.39 12.12 -22.74
C ASP A 32 5.58 13.43 -22.80
N ASP A 33 5.21 13.87 -24.01
CA ASP A 33 4.34 15.03 -24.26
C ASP A 33 3.06 14.61 -24.98
N ILE A 34 1.95 14.63 -24.26
CA ILE A 34 0.62 14.22 -24.75
C ILE A 34 0.06 15.25 -25.76
N ILE A 35 0.42 16.53 -25.63
CA ILE A 35 -0.11 17.59 -26.50
C ILE A 35 0.50 17.45 -27.90
N GLN A 36 1.83 17.30 -27.98
CA GLN A 36 2.51 17.07 -29.25
C GLN A 36 2.03 15.77 -29.90
N TYR A 37 1.92 14.69 -29.13
CA TYR A 37 1.39 13.41 -29.61
C TYR A 37 -0.03 13.54 -30.19
N GLY A 38 -0.91 14.29 -29.50
CA GLY A 38 -2.27 14.56 -29.97
C GLY A 38 -2.31 15.31 -31.29
N MET A 39 -1.45 16.32 -31.47
CA MET A 39 -1.33 17.06 -32.73
C MET A 39 -0.99 16.11 -33.89
N GLU A 40 0.08 15.34 -33.75
CA GLU A 40 0.56 14.41 -34.79
C GLU A 40 -0.47 13.30 -35.09
N TYR A 41 -1.13 12.78 -34.06
CA TYR A 41 -2.20 11.79 -34.18
C TYR A 41 -3.39 12.33 -35.00
N PHE A 42 -3.90 13.52 -34.66
CA PHE A 42 -5.03 14.11 -35.36
C PHE A 42 -4.67 14.59 -36.78
N GLU A 43 -3.42 15.01 -37.03
CA GLU A 43 -2.95 15.27 -38.39
C GLU A 43 -2.93 14.02 -39.26
N CYS A 44 -2.44 12.89 -38.73
CA CYS A 44 -2.46 11.61 -39.44
C CYS A 44 -3.89 11.12 -39.69
N MET A 45 -4.78 11.26 -38.69
CA MET A 45 -6.19 10.92 -38.81
C MET A 45 -6.90 11.76 -39.88
N ARG A 46 -6.64 13.07 -39.93
CA ARG A 46 -7.18 13.98 -40.96
C ARG A 46 -6.70 13.58 -42.36
N ASP A 47 -5.43 13.23 -42.50
CA ASP A 47 -4.82 12.85 -43.77
C ASP A 47 -5.11 11.39 -44.19
N GLY A 48 -5.73 10.59 -43.32
CA GLY A 48 -5.97 9.16 -43.55
C GLY A 48 -4.71 8.30 -43.54
N LYS A 49 -3.63 8.75 -42.91
CA LYS A 49 -2.36 8.02 -42.79
C LYS A 49 -2.35 7.15 -41.53
N VAL A 50 -1.62 6.04 -41.58
CA VAL A 50 -1.38 5.22 -40.40
C VAL A 50 -0.43 5.94 -39.46
N PHE A 51 -0.89 6.22 -38.25
CA PHE A 51 -0.08 6.82 -37.19
C PHE A 51 0.88 5.76 -36.61
N ASN A 52 2.18 6.06 -36.60
CA ASN A 52 3.22 5.20 -36.05
C ASN A 52 4.09 6.00 -35.09
N PHE A 53 3.96 5.76 -33.79
CA PHE A 53 4.77 6.43 -32.77
C PHE A 53 5.96 5.56 -32.36
N GLN A 54 7.15 6.17 -32.35
CA GLN A 54 8.35 5.52 -31.82
C GLN A 54 8.44 5.76 -30.32
N SER A 55 7.85 4.86 -29.54
CA SER A 55 7.95 4.94 -28.08
C SER A 55 9.23 4.28 -27.57
N LYS A 56 9.92 4.93 -26.63
CA LYS A 56 11.09 4.39 -25.93
C LYS A 56 10.78 3.13 -25.10
N TYR A 57 9.51 2.91 -24.76
CA TYR A 57 9.05 1.80 -23.93
C TYR A 57 8.37 0.69 -24.74
N ASN A 58 7.98 0.97 -26.01
CA ASN A 58 7.39 -0.01 -26.91
C ASN A 58 8.48 -0.94 -27.44
N ILE A 59 8.69 -2.04 -26.72
CA ILE A 59 9.40 -3.19 -27.26
C ILE A 59 8.52 -3.74 -28.39
N SER A 60 8.99 -3.66 -29.63
CA SER A 60 8.29 -4.22 -30.79
C SER A 60 7.96 -5.69 -30.50
N LYS A 61 6.72 -6.12 -30.74
CA LYS A 61 6.30 -7.53 -30.60
C LYS A 61 7.26 -8.41 -31.43
N GLY A 62 8.22 -9.05 -30.76
CA GLY A 62 9.28 -9.85 -31.39
C GLY A 62 10.70 -9.51 -30.94
N GLN A 63 10.96 -8.31 -30.40
CA GLN A 63 12.22 -7.95 -29.74
C GLN A 63 12.12 -8.03 -28.22
N SER A 64 11.39 -9.01 -27.69
CA SER A 64 11.50 -9.28 -26.25
C SER A 64 12.96 -9.59 -25.98
N ILE A 65 13.67 -8.69 -25.30
CA ILE A 65 14.98 -8.96 -24.71
C ILE A 65 14.75 -10.26 -23.94
N GLU A 66 15.40 -11.34 -24.37
CA GLU A 66 15.33 -12.61 -23.66
C GLU A 66 15.69 -12.30 -22.22
N ARG A 67 14.70 -12.29 -21.34
CA ARG A 67 14.96 -12.29 -19.91
C ARG A 67 15.60 -13.65 -19.69
N LYS A 68 16.92 -13.71 -19.76
CA LYS A 68 17.71 -14.84 -19.30
C LYS A 68 17.39 -14.94 -17.82
N HIS A 69 16.34 -15.70 -17.52
CA HIS A 69 16.06 -16.12 -16.19
C HIS A 69 17.28 -16.94 -15.81
N GLN A 70 18.22 -16.31 -15.09
CA GLN A 70 19.30 -17.05 -14.48
C GLN A 70 18.60 -17.98 -13.53
N GLN A 71 18.42 -19.23 -13.95
CA GLN A 71 18.01 -20.29 -13.05
C GLN A 71 19.02 -20.21 -11.91
N THR A 72 18.54 -19.77 -10.75
CA THR A 72 19.34 -19.86 -9.55
C THR A 72 19.68 -21.32 -9.43
N LYS A 73 20.97 -21.67 -9.57
CA LYS A 73 21.44 -23.04 -9.39
C LYS A 73 20.79 -23.55 -8.10
N PRO A 74 20.16 -24.74 -8.09
CA PRO A 74 19.54 -25.26 -6.89
C PRO A 74 20.62 -25.25 -5.80
N LYS A 75 20.52 -24.30 -4.86
CA LYS A 75 21.32 -24.34 -3.65
C LYS A 75 20.92 -25.65 -2.99
N ASP A 76 21.89 -26.48 -2.66
CA ASP A 76 21.65 -27.76 -2.01
C ASP A 76 20.92 -27.49 -0.68
N LEU A 77 19.59 -27.52 -0.72
CA LEU A 77 18.72 -27.21 0.41
C LEU A 77 19.03 -28.13 1.59
N THR A 78 19.61 -29.30 1.31
CA THR A 78 20.08 -30.30 2.27
C THR A 78 21.17 -29.76 3.19
N GLU A 79 22.12 -29.00 2.67
CA GLU A 79 23.23 -28.45 3.49
C GLU A 79 22.77 -27.27 4.33
N GLN A 80 21.92 -26.41 3.77
CA GLN A 80 21.34 -25.29 4.52
C GLN A 80 20.43 -25.78 5.65
N SER A 81 19.60 -26.79 5.39
CA SER A 81 18.74 -27.39 6.41
C SER A 81 19.55 -28.08 7.51
N ARG A 82 20.63 -28.81 7.17
CA ARG A 82 21.56 -29.38 8.17
C ARG A 82 22.16 -28.30 9.08
N LYS A 83 22.61 -27.18 8.50
CA LYS A 83 23.23 -26.08 9.27
C LYS A 83 22.25 -25.42 10.24
N VAL A 84 20.98 -25.25 9.84
CA VAL A 84 19.93 -24.68 10.71
C VAL A 84 19.61 -25.61 11.88
N VAL A 85 19.53 -26.93 11.64
CA VAL A 85 19.30 -27.93 12.71
C VAL A 85 20.46 -27.94 13.71
N GLU A 86 21.69 -27.88 13.22
CA GLU A 86 22.90 -27.89 14.06
C GLU A 86 22.99 -26.63 14.95
N ILE A 87 22.63 -25.46 14.41
CA ILE A 87 22.53 -24.21 15.18
C ILE A 87 21.42 -24.29 16.24
N SER A 88 20.27 -24.89 15.90
CA SER A 88 19.16 -25.05 16.84
C SER A 88 19.53 -25.97 18.01
N ASN A 89 20.23 -27.06 17.76
CA ASN A 89 20.63 -27.99 18.82
C ASN A 89 21.67 -27.37 19.76
N LYS A 90 22.61 -26.56 19.25
CA LYS A 90 23.59 -25.84 20.09
C LYS A 90 22.98 -24.80 21.04
N LYS A 91 21.79 -24.27 20.72
CA LYS A 91 21.13 -23.28 21.59
C LYS A 91 20.44 -23.88 22.82
N GLN A 92 20.13 -25.18 22.86
CA GLN A 92 19.36 -25.77 23.97
C GLN A 92 20.19 -26.16 25.20
N ASP A 93 21.52 -26.20 25.10
CA ASP A 93 22.38 -26.65 26.21
C ASP A 93 22.79 -25.53 27.17
N VAL A 94 22.48 -24.26 26.88
CA VAL A 94 22.89 -23.12 27.74
C VAL A 94 21.88 -22.83 28.86
N ASP A 95 20.59 -23.21 28.71
CA ASP A 95 19.53 -22.78 29.64
C ASP A 95 18.89 -23.90 30.49
N ARG A 96 19.43 -25.13 30.50
CA ARG A 96 18.83 -26.26 31.24
C ARG A 96 19.49 -26.56 32.60
N LYS A 97 19.85 -25.53 33.37
CA LYS A 97 20.18 -25.67 34.80
C LYS A 97 19.33 -24.77 35.68
N SER A 98 18.02 -25.01 35.74
CA SER A 98 17.26 -24.93 37.01
C SER A 98 15.80 -25.35 36.85
N SER A 99 15.38 -26.26 37.72
CA SER A 99 14.02 -26.54 38.19
C SER A 99 13.05 -27.33 37.30
N ALA A 100 12.72 -28.53 37.79
CA ALA A 100 11.54 -29.33 37.48
C ALA A 100 10.56 -29.28 38.71
N PRO A 101 9.41 -29.97 38.73
CA PRO A 101 8.20 -29.71 37.94
C PRO A 101 6.92 -29.71 38.82
N LYS A 102 5.76 -29.26 38.30
CA LYS A 102 4.43 -29.78 38.68
C LYS A 102 3.33 -29.40 37.65
N THR A 103 2.86 -30.43 36.95
CA THR A 103 1.46 -30.75 36.56
C THR A 103 0.38 -29.66 36.65
N GLN A 104 -0.27 -29.30 35.52
CA GLN A 104 -1.55 -29.86 35.05
C GLN A 104 -2.01 -29.26 33.71
N SER A 105 -2.62 -30.13 32.91
CA SER A 105 -3.45 -29.95 31.69
C SER A 105 -4.24 -28.63 31.56
N VAL A 106 -4.23 -28.02 30.35
CA VAL A 106 -5.37 -27.79 29.43
C VAL A 106 -4.97 -26.84 28.27
N ARG A 107 -5.39 -27.22 27.05
CA ARG A 107 -5.45 -26.51 25.74
C ARG A 107 -4.96 -25.05 25.60
N GLN A 108 -3.93 -24.92 24.75
CA GLN A 108 -3.77 -24.00 23.61
C GLN A 108 -4.61 -22.71 23.58
N LEU A 109 -3.98 -21.59 23.92
CA LEU A 109 -3.88 -20.39 23.07
C LEU A 109 -2.49 -19.77 23.29
N SER A 110 -1.84 -19.39 22.20
CA SER A 110 -0.48 -18.90 22.12
C SER A 110 -0.26 -17.65 22.96
N ALA A 111 0.52 -17.81 24.01
CA ALA A 111 1.14 -16.74 24.77
C ALA A 111 2.29 -16.12 23.95
N GLY A 112 2.14 -14.86 23.58
CA GLY A 112 3.23 -13.96 23.23
C GLY A 112 3.06 -12.68 24.04
N SER A 113 4.02 -12.42 24.93
CA SER A 113 4.16 -11.23 25.78
C SER A 113 3.37 -11.21 27.10
N GLN A 114 3.90 -11.90 28.11
CA GLN A 114 3.58 -11.69 29.53
C GLN A 114 4.53 -10.65 30.16
N ALA A 115 4.63 -9.48 29.53
CA ALA A 115 5.29 -8.31 30.12
C ALA A 115 4.67 -7.00 29.59
N SER A 116 3.34 -6.91 29.50
CA SER A 116 2.65 -5.65 29.17
C SER A 116 2.12 -4.97 30.42
N PHE A 117 2.45 -3.69 30.53
CA PHE A 117 2.20 -2.82 31.68
C PHE A 117 0.69 -2.74 31.98
N PRO A 118 0.26 -2.71 33.25
CA PRO A 118 -1.15 -2.57 33.61
C PRO A 118 -1.79 -1.30 33.03
N GLU A 119 -0.98 -0.26 32.80
CA GLU A 119 -1.39 0.99 32.16
C GLU A 119 -1.72 0.81 30.66
N GLU A 120 -0.97 -0.03 29.95
CA GLU A 120 -1.19 -0.33 28.54
C GLU A 120 -2.48 -1.16 28.33
N LYS A 121 -2.78 -2.07 29.26
CA LYS A 121 -4.06 -2.79 29.25
C LYS A 121 -5.24 -1.85 29.43
N LYS A 122 -5.10 -0.85 30.31
CA LYS A 122 -6.15 0.15 30.53
C LYS A 122 -6.33 1.04 29.29
N ALA A 123 -5.23 1.49 28.68
CA ALA A 123 -5.28 2.27 27.44
C ALA A 123 -5.94 1.48 26.29
N ALA A 124 -5.64 0.18 26.18
CA ALA A 124 -6.27 -0.69 25.18
C ALA A 124 -7.78 -0.86 25.43
N THR A 125 -8.20 -1.05 26.68
CA THR A 125 -9.63 -1.13 27.01
C THR A 125 -10.36 0.19 26.75
N ASP A 126 -9.73 1.32 27.07
CA ASP A 126 -10.31 2.65 26.87
C ASP A 126 -10.47 2.95 25.37
N TYR A 127 -9.48 2.61 24.54
CA TYR A 127 -9.53 2.73 23.08
C TYR A 127 -10.64 1.87 22.46
N ILE A 128 -10.81 0.63 22.94
CA ILE A 128 -11.88 -0.25 22.47
C ILE A 128 -13.25 0.34 22.83
N ASN A 129 -13.42 0.88 24.04
CA ASN A 129 -14.67 1.52 24.45
C ASN A 129 -14.98 2.78 23.63
N GLU A 130 -13.96 3.59 23.32
CA GLU A 130 -14.11 4.77 22.44
C GLU A 130 -14.56 4.37 21.04
N LEU A 131 -14.00 3.28 20.48
CA LEU A 131 -14.41 2.73 19.19
C LEU A 131 -15.88 2.30 19.19
N TYR A 132 -16.33 1.60 20.24
CA TYR A 132 -17.74 1.20 20.36
C TYR A 132 -18.66 2.41 20.42
N GLN A 133 -18.30 3.42 21.21
CA GLN A 133 -19.09 4.64 21.36
C GLN A 133 -19.18 5.44 20.06
N LYS A 134 -18.09 5.49 19.28
CA LYS A 134 -18.08 6.14 17.96
C LYS A 134 -18.96 5.40 16.95
N VAL A 135 -18.93 4.07 16.95
CA VAL A 135 -19.81 3.26 16.08
C VAL A 135 -21.28 3.45 16.43
N GLU A 136 -21.63 3.51 17.72
CA GLU A 136 -23.00 3.84 18.15
C GLU A 136 -23.43 5.23 17.66
N GLN A 137 -22.56 6.25 17.79
CA GLN A 137 -22.85 7.60 17.28
C GLN A 137 -23.02 7.65 15.76
N ASP A 138 -22.25 6.87 15.00
CA ASP A 138 -22.37 6.79 13.55
C ASP A 138 -23.68 6.08 13.14
N ILE A 139 -24.11 5.06 13.90
CA ILE A 139 -25.40 4.37 13.70
C ILE A 139 -26.56 5.34 14.00
N ASP A 140 -26.52 6.09 15.10
CA ASP A 140 -27.56 7.07 15.44
C ASP A 140 -27.62 8.23 14.42
N GLN A 141 -26.49 8.63 13.85
CA GLN A 141 -26.44 9.63 12.77
C GLN A 141 -27.02 9.11 11.45
N LEU A 142 -26.88 7.81 11.17
CA LEU A 142 -27.52 7.14 10.04
C LEU A 142 -29.04 7.02 10.24
N GLU A 143 -29.51 6.67 11.43
CA GLU A 143 -30.94 6.55 11.73
C GLU A 143 -31.66 7.91 11.80
N SER A 144 -30.97 8.97 12.20
CA SER A 144 -31.54 10.34 12.29
C SER A 144 -31.65 11.10 10.95
N GLY A 145 -31.35 10.45 9.81
CA GLY A 145 -31.80 10.91 8.49
C GLY A 145 -31.23 12.25 8.01
N LYS A 146 -30.03 12.64 8.47
CA LYS A 146 -29.33 13.88 8.04
C LYS A 146 -28.22 13.66 7.01
N SER A 147 -28.26 12.58 6.23
CA SER A 147 -27.49 12.50 4.99
C SER A 147 -28.43 12.62 3.80
N GLU A 148 -28.57 13.86 3.31
CA GLU A 148 -29.18 14.18 2.03
C GLU A 148 -28.47 13.38 0.92
N THR A 149 -29.19 12.37 0.42
CA THR A 149 -29.35 12.05 -1.01
C THR A 149 -28.11 12.15 -1.89
N GLN A 150 -27.25 11.12 -1.89
CA GLN A 150 -26.52 10.72 -3.11
C GLN A 150 -26.41 9.20 -3.34
N ASN A 151 -26.74 8.34 -2.37
CA ASN A 151 -26.55 6.89 -2.53
C ASN A 151 -27.78 6.10 -3.00
N ALA A 152 -28.98 6.69 -2.98
CA ALA A 152 -30.21 5.98 -3.37
C ALA A 152 -30.40 5.83 -4.90
N PHE A 153 -29.56 6.45 -5.74
CA PHE A 153 -29.69 6.34 -7.20
C PHE A 153 -29.03 5.07 -7.78
N PHE A 154 -28.14 4.41 -7.02
CA PHE A 154 -27.38 3.25 -7.52
C PHE A 154 -27.93 1.89 -7.08
N GLU A 155 -28.88 1.83 -6.15
CA GLU A 155 -29.39 0.55 -5.60
C GLU A 155 -30.38 -0.18 -6.51
N SER A 156 -30.93 0.47 -7.55
CA SER A 156 -31.97 -0.16 -8.40
C SER A 156 -31.44 -0.96 -9.60
N GLN A 157 -30.11 -1.01 -9.82
CA GLN A 157 -29.52 -1.62 -11.03
C GLN A 157 -28.50 -2.75 -10.79
N PHE A 158 -28.17 -3.10 -9.55
CA PHE A 158 -27.20 -4.16 -9.29
C PHE A 158 -27.86 -5.40 -8.70
N ASP A 159 -27.68 -6.54 -9.38
CA ASP A 159 -28.04 -7.84 -8.83
C ASP A 159 -27.26 -8.09 -7.53
N GLY A 160 -27.84 -8.86 -6.60
CA GLY A 160 -27.20 -9.16 -5.31
C GLY A 160 -25.79 -9.78 -5.43
N LYS A 161 -25.49 -10.45 -6.54
CA LYS A 161 -24.15 -10.98 -6.86
C LYS A 161 -23.13 -9.88 -7.20
N ASP A 162 -23.58 -8.77 -7.78
CA ASP A 162 -22.70 -7.66 -8.11
C ASP A 162 -22.48 -6.75 -6.91
N LEU A 163 -23.47 -6.63 -6.03
CA LEU A 163 -23.30 -5.99 -4.72
C LEU A 163 -22.18 -6.67 -3.91
N GLU A 164 -22.16 -8.01 -3.86
CA GLU A 164 -21.14 -8.77 -3.15
C GLU A 164 -19.73 -8.54 -3.73
N LYS A 165 -19.61 -8.44 -5.06
CA LYS A 165 -18.33 -8.10 -5.71
C LYS A 165 -17.89 -6.68 -5.40
N ILE A 166 -18.80 -5.71 -5.41
CA ILE A 166 -18.52 -4.31 -5.08
C ILE A 166 -18.02 -4.21 -3.63
N ILE A 167 -18.71 -4.85 -2.69
CA ILE A 167 -18.32 -4.91 -1.28
C ILE A 167 -16.92 -5.52 -1.14
N LYS A 168 -16.63 -6.61 -1.85
CA LYS A 168 -15.31 -7.26 -1.84
C LYS A 168 -14.20 -6.36 -2.39
N ILE A 169 -14.46 -5.62 -3.47
CA ILE A 169 -13.52 -4.67 -4.06
C ILE A 169 -13.24 -3.53 -3.07
N GLN A 170 -14.28 -2.97 -2.45
CA GLN A 170 -14.15 -1.90 -1.47
C GLN A 170 -13.38 -2.37 -0.23
N ALA A 171 -13.66 -3.57 0.28
CA ALA A 171 -12.93 -4.15 1.41
C ALA A 171 -11.45 -4.38 1.08
N SER A 172 -11.14 -4.88 -0.12
CA SER A 172 -9.76 -5.07 -0.58
C SER A 172 -9.01 -3.73 -0.70
N ALA A 173 -9.66 -2.71 -1.27
CA ALA A 173 -9.07 -1.38 -1.42
C ALA A 173 -8.78 -0.73 -0.06
N LYS A 174 -9.73 -0.78 0.88
CA LYS A 174 -9.53 -0.31 2.26
C LYS A 174 -8.39 -1.07 2.95
N GLY A 175 -8.34 -2.40 2.78
CA GLY A 175 -7.26 -3.22 3.34
C GLY A 175 -5.87 -2.93 2.75
N MET A 176 -5.78 -2.49 1.49
CA MET A 176 -4.52 -2.02 0.89
C MET A 176 -4.11 -0.66 1.46
N LEU A 177 -5.05 0.28 1.61
CA LEU A 177 -4.78 1.60 2.18
C LEU A 177 -4.21 1.49 3.60
N VAL A 178 -4.82 0.68 4.46
CA VAL A 178 -4.33 0.45 5.84
C VAL A 178 -2.92 -0.15 5.84
N ARG A 179 -2.65 -1.13 4.96
CA ARG A 179 -1.32 -1.74 4.83
C ARG A 179 -0.27 -0.74 4.34
N ASN A 180 -0.63 0.18 3.46
CA ASN A 180 0.29 1.21 2.98
C ASN A 180 0.58 2.25 4.07
N GLN A 181 -0.43 2.67 4.84
CA GLN A 181 -0.24 3.56 5.98
C GLN A 181 0.65 2.92 7.06
N LEU A 182 0.43 1.65 7.38
CA LEU A 182 1.27 0.93 8.35
C LEU A 182 2.72 0.81 7.87
N LYS A 183 2.94 0.55 6.56
CA LYS A 183 4.29 0.53 5.98
C LYS A 183 4.97 1.89 6.04
N GLN A 184 4.23 2.97 5.78
CA GLN A 184 4.76 4.33 5.91
C GLN A 184 5.17 4.62 7.35
N GLN A 185 4.32 4.30 8.34
CA GLN A 185 4.66 4.48 9.75
C GLN A 185 5.88 3.65 10.18
N GLN A 186 6.03 2.41 9.68
CA GLN A 186 7.21 1.60 9.95
C GLN A 186 8.49 2.18 9.32
N GLN A 187 8.40 2.76 8.12
CA GLN A 187 9.53 3.44 7.48
C GLN A 187 9.90 4.71 8.24
N GLU A 188 8.91 5.51 8.63
CA GLU A 188 9.12 6.72 9.44
C GLU A 188 9.74 6.38 10.80
N ALA A 189 9.30 5.30 11.46
CA ALA A 189 9.89 4.84 12.72
C ALA A 189 11.36 4.41 12.57
N MET A 190 11.71 3.69 11.49
CA MET A 190 13.11 3.31 11.22
C MET A 190 14.00 4.53 10.92
N ILE A 191 13.50 5.53 10.21
CA ILE A 191 14.24 6.76 9.92
C ILE A 191 14.52 7.53 11.22
N TYR A 192 13.53 7.61 12.12
CA TYR A 192 13.72 8.25 13.43
C TYR A 192 14.75 7.52 14.31
N GLU A 193 14.81 6.19 14.29
CA GLU A 193 15.83 5.42 15.02
C GLU A 193 17.25 5.66 14.46
N GLU A 194 17.40 5.76 13.13
CA GLU A 194 18.70 6.07 12.51
C GLU A 194 19.17 7.50 12.83
N GLU A 195 18.26 8.48 12.88
CA GLU A 195 18.60 9.87 13.22
C GLU A 195 19.01 10.04 14.70
N GLU A 196 18.43 9.27 15.64
CA GLU A 196 18.86 9.27 17.04
C GLU A 196 20.25 8.65 17.24
N GLU A 197 20.61 7.58 16.52
CA GLU A 197 21.94 6.97 16.61
C GLU A 197 23.06 7.90 16.09
N VAL A 198 22.79 8.66 15.02
CA VAL A 198 23.77 9.62 14.46
C VAL A 198 23.99 10.81 15.40
N ASN A 199 22.93 11.30 16.06
CA ASN A 199 23.04 12.42 17.00
C ASN A 199 23.75 12.04 18.32
N PHE A 200 23.61 10.79 18.76
CA PHE A 200 24.32 10.28 19.94
C PHE A 200 25.83 10.15 19.73
N GLN A 201 26.29 9.81 18.52
CA GLN A 201 27.73 9.75 18.20
C GLN A 201 28.42 11.11 18.11
N SER A 202 27.72 12.19 17.73
CA SER A 202 28.31 13.53 17.67
C SER A 202 28.58 14.17 19.04
N SER A 203 27.99 13.65 20.12
CA SER A 203 28.13 14.21 21.47
C SER A 203 29.30 13.64 22.29
N GLN A 204 30.06 12.67 21.75
CA GLN A 204 31.21 12.06 22.44
C GLN A 204 32.59 12.55 21.95
N LYS A 205 32.68 13.72 21.29
CA LYS A 205 33.98 14.30 20.93
C LYS A 205 34.64 14.88 22.20
N PRO A 206 35.81 14.38 22.64
CA PRO A 206 36.51 14.92 23.80
C PRO A 206 36.96 16.35 23.51
N GLN A 207 36.70 17.27 24.45
CA GLN A 207 37.33 18.58 24.45
C GLN A 207 38.83 18.37 24.68
N GLU A 208 39.64 18.54 23.65
CA GLU A 208 41.09 18.67 23.80
C GLU A 208 41.39 20.03 24.41
N ASP A 209 41.97 20.00 25.61
CA ASP A 209 42.48 21.13 26.38
C ASP A 209 43.52 21.91 25.55
N GLY A 210 43.12 23.08 25.08
CA GLY A 210 44.03 24.10 24.54
C GLY A 210 44.70 24.88 25.66
N GLN A 211 45.80 24.36 26.20
CA GLN A 211 46.79 25.17 26.92
C GLN A 211 47.76 25.79 25.88
N GLU A 212 47.46 26.98 25.38
CA GLU A 212 48.44 27.85 24.72
C GLU A 212 48.80 29.01 25.65
N GLU A 213 49.79 28.74 26.49
CA GLU A 213 51.04 29.52 26.61
C GLU A 213 51.05 30.87 25.87
N TYR A 214 50.96 32.00 26.58
CA TYR A 214 51.72 33.22 26.22
C TYR A 214 52.05 34.05 27.46
N MET A 215 53.27 34.60 27.38
CA MET A 215 54.07 35.37 28.34
C MET A 215 53.39 36.50 29.10
#